data_AF-A0A117KED2-F1
#
_entry.id   AF-A0A117KED2-F1
#
_cell.length_a   1.000
_cell.length_b   1.000
_cell.length_c   1.000
_cell.angle_alpha   90.00
_cell.angle_beta   90.00
_cell.angle_gamma   90.00
#
_symmetry.space_group_name_H-M   'P 1'
#
loop_
_entity.id
_entity.type
_entity.pdbx_description
1 polymer ?
#
loop_
_entity_poly.entity_id
_entity_poly.type
_entity_poly.pdbx_seq_one_letter_code
_entity_poly.pdbx_strand_id
1 'polypeptide(L)' 'MKQLAILILSSMLIQCQSSKKESMPETDFYISEHTITYKKQEPPFGKPVTEWIKIFGKYSRIHHTTVYI' A
#
# COMPACT_ATOMS: atom_id res chain seq x y z
N MET A 1 -29.90 -25.15 24.54
CA MET A 1 -28.72 -24.31 24.82
C MET A 1 -27.50 -24.69 23.98
N LYS A 2 -27.09 -25.98 23.91
CA LYS A 2 -25.93 -26.43 23.10
C LYS A 2 -26.01 -26.06 21.61
N GLN A 3 -27.16 -26.31 20.97
CA GLN A 3 -27.41 -25.99 19.55
C GLN A 3 -27.26 -24.48 19.25
N LEU A 4 -27.74 -23.63 20.16
CA LEU A 4 -27.67 -22.18 20.03
C LEU A 4 -26.22 -21.67 20.13
N ALA A 5 -25.43 -22.24 21.05
CA ALA A 5 -24.02 -21.92 21.20
C ALA A 5 -23.20 -22.31 19.95
N ILE A 6 -23.51 -23.46 19.34
CA ILE A 6 -22.88 -23.91 18.09
C ILE A 6 -23.23 -22.95 16.95
N LEU A 7 -24.48 -22.49 16.87
CA LEU A 7 -24.94 -21.58 15.83
C LEU A 7 -24.25 -20.20 15.91
N ILE A 8 -24.12 -19.66 17.13
CA ILE A 8 -23.40 -18.40 17.39
C ILE A 8 -21.90 -18.53 17.09
N LEU A 9 -21.27 -19.66 17.46
CA LEU A 9 -19.87 -19.91 17.15
C LEU A 9 -19.64 -20.02 15.63
N SER A 10 -20.57 -20.67 14.92
CA SER A 10 -20.49 -20.78 13.46
C SER A 10 -20.67 -19.44 12.75
N SER A 11 -21.55 -18.56 13.24
CA SER A 11 -21.75 -17.23 12.63
C SER A 11 -20.54 -16.32 12.81
N MET A 12 -19.83 -16.42 13.94
CA MET A 12 -18.60 -15.69 14.20
C MET A 12 -17.44 -16.18 13.31
N LEU A 13 -17.37 -17.48 13.02
CA LEU A 13 -16.35 -18.05 12.13
C LEU A 13 -16.59 -17.71 10.65
N ILE A 14 -17.84 -17.47 10.25
CA ILE A 14 -18.22 -17.08 8.89
C ILE A 14 -18.10 -15.56 8.68
N GLN A 15 -18.04 -14.77 9.75
CA GLN A 15 -17.83 -13.33 9.68
C GLN A 15 -16.41 -12.99 9.21
N CYS A 16 -16.33 -12.68 7.91
CA CYS A 16 -15.34 -11.82 7.28
C CYS A 16 -13.86 -12.19 7.50
N GLN A 17 -13.46 -13.41 7.13
CA GLN A 17 -12.08 -13.65 6.71
C GLN A 17 -11.85 -13.31 5.23
N SER A 18 -12.59 -12.34 4.69
CA SER A 18 -12.25 -11.79 3.38
C SER A 18 -11.08 -10.82 3.56
N SER A 19 -9.89 -11.36 3.80
CA SER A 19 -8.70 -10.78 3.20
C SER A 19 -8.94 -10.92 1.70
N LYS A 20 -9.71 -10.00 1.12
CA LYS A 20 -9.72 -9.81 -0.33
C LYS A 20 -8.27 -9.45 -0.63
N LYS A 21 -7.47 -10.45 -0.99
CA LYS A 21 -6.25 -10.23 -1.76
C LYS A 21 -6.75 -9.73 -3.09
N GLU A 22 -7.06 -8.43 -3.11
CA GLU A 22 -7.36 -7.71 -4.33
C GLU A 22 -6.19 -8.01 -5.26
N SER A 23 -6.48 -8.61 -6.41
CA SER A 23 -5.44 -9.00 -7.36
C SER A 23 -4.73 -7.72 -7.77
N MET A 24 -3.50 -7.55 -7.28
CA MET A 24 -2.76 -6.32 -7.52
C MET A 24 -2.52 -6.22 -9.03
N PRO A 25 -3.07 -5.19 -9.70
CA PRO A 25 -2.94 -5.06 -11.15
C PRO A 25 -1.45 -4.97 -11.52
N GLU A 26 -1.10 -5.37 -12.75
CA GLU A 26 0.26 -5.19 -13.27
C GLU A 26 0.50 -3.72 -13.60
N THR A 27 0.57 -2.89 -12.56
CA THR A 27 0.87 -1.46 -12.66
C THR A 27 2.12 -1.14 -11.85
N ASP A 28 2.88 -0.18 -12.36
CA ASP A 28 4.05 0.34 -11.65
C ASP A 28 3.66 1.05 -10.37
N PHE A 29 2.51 1.72 -10.32
CA PHE A 29 1.98 2.33 -9.10
C PHE A 29 0.62 1.73 -8.76
N TYR A 30 0.43 1.40 -7.50
CA TYR A 30 -0.85 0.91 -6.97
C TYR A 30 -1.19 1.64 -5.68
N ILE A 31 -2.43 2.12 -5.58
CA ILE A 31 -2.98 2.82 -4.42
C ILE A 31 -4.30 2.14 -4.08
N SER A 32 -4.46 1.75 -2.82
CA SER A 32 -5.70 1.23 -2.23
C SER A 32 -6.01 2.00 -0.95
N GLU A 33 -7.14 1.68 -0.30
CA GLU A 33 -7.52 2.28 0.98
C GLU A 33 -6.45 2.16 2.07
N HIS A 34 -5.65 1.08 2.03
CA HIS A 34 -4.72 0.73 3.12
C HIS A 34 -3.26 0.71 2.68
N THR A 35 -2.96 0.70 1.38
CA THR A 35 -1.59 0.50 0.89
C THR A 35 -1.28 1.33 -0.35
N ILE A 36 -0.04 1.79 -0.44
CA ILE A 36 0.55 2.41 -1.62
C ILE A 36 1.81 1.61 -1.98
N THR A 37 1.94 1.19 -3.23
CA THR A 37 3.14 0.49 -3.71
C THR A 37 3.63 1.05 -5.04
N TYR A 38 4.95 0.99 -5.24
CA TYR A 38 5.62 1.15 -6.53
C TYR A 38 6.31 -0.17 -6.89
N LYS A 39 5.99 -0.78 -8.03
CA LYS A 39 6.52 -2.08 -8.47
C LYS A 39 6.46 -3.15 -7.36
N LYS A 40 5.32 -3.20 -6.66
CA LYS A 40 5.06 -4.13 -5.53
C LYS A 40 5.95 -3.87 -4.30
N GLN A 41 6.66 -2.76 -4.22
CA GLN A 41 7.45 -2.32 -3.07
C GLN A 41 6.81 -1.10 -2.41
N GLU A 42 6.89 -1.00 -1.09
CA GLU A 42 6.37 0.16 -0.36
C GLU A 42 7.30 1.37 -0.54
N PRO A 43 6.77 2.56 -0.88
CA PRO A 43 7.60 3.77 -0.94
C PRO A 43 8.15 4.14 0.44
N PRO A 44 9.38 4.66 0.53
CA PRO A 44 10.05 4.90 1.81
C PRO A 44 9.60 6.24 2.43
N PHE A 45 8.31 6.34 2.73
CA PHE A 45 7.71 7.53 3.35
C PHE A 45 8.38 7.85 4.69
N GLY A 46 8.69 9.12 4.91
CA GLY A 46 9.41 9.60 6.10
C GLY A 46 10.89 9.22 6.17
N LYS A 47 11.44 8.50 5.18
CA LYS A 47 12.88 8.18 5.12
C LYS A 47 13.67 9.22 4.32
N PRO A 48 15.00 9.27 4.49
CA PRO A 48 15.86 10.17 3.73
C PRO A 48 15.79 9.95 2.22
N VAL A 49 16.12 10.98 1.44
CA VAL A 49 16.15 10.96 -0.03
C VAL A 49 17.02 9.84 -0.61
N THR A 50 18.05 9.40 0.12
CA THR A 50 18.92 8.29 -0.28
C THR A 50 18.15 6.98 -0.47
N GLU A 51 17.11 6.73 0.34
CA GLU A 51 16.26 5.55 0.17
C GLU A 51 15.37 5.66 -1.08
N TRP A 52 14.91 6.86 -1.41
CA TRP A 52 14.16 7.12 -2.63
C TRP A 52 15.01 6.90 -3.89
N ILE A 53 16.29 7.29 -3.86
CA ILE A 53 17.24 7.10 -4.97
C ILE A 53 17.46 5.60 -5.29
N LYS A 54 17.40 4.71 -4.29
CA LYS A 54 17.54 3.26 -4.54
C LYS A 54 16.39 2.70 -5.39
N ILE A 55 15.21 3.31 -5.31
CA ILE A 55 14.00 2.87 -6.02
C ILE A 55 13.88 3.56 -7.38
N PHE A 56 14.07 4.87 -7.42
CA PHE A 56 13.81 5.70 -8.61
C PHE A 56 15.06 6.08 -9.40
N GLY A 57 16.24 5.77 -8.88
CA GLY A 57 17.51 6.23 -9.43
C GLY A 57 17.84 7.67 -9.06
N LYS A 58 18.99 8.15 -9.54
CA LYS A 58 19.45 9.51 -9.28
C LYS A 58 18.55 10.50 -10.01
N TYR A 59 17.98 11.46 -9.27
CA TYR A 59 17.20 12.52 -9.88
C TYR A 59 18.11 13.42 -10.74
N SER A 60 17.57 13.88 -11.87
CA SER A 60 18.28 14.72 -12.85
C SER A 60 17.73 16.14 -12.93
N ARG A 61 16.66 16.47 -12.18
CA ARG A 61 16.04 17.80 -12.22
C ARG A 61 17.02 18.84 -11.70
N ILE A 62 17.35 19.80 -12.55
CA ILE A 62 18.15 20.98 -12.23
C ILE A 62 17.18 22.04 -11.68
N HIS A 63 17.46 22.57 -10.48
CA HIS A 63 16.70 23.69 -9.94
C HIS A 63 17.10 24.95 -10.70
N HIS A 64 16.20 25.45 -11.56
CA HIS A 64 16.35 26.79 -12.11
C HIS A 64 15.81 27.78 -11.10
N THR A 65 16.70 28.53 -10.44
CA THR A 65 16.33 29.69 -9.64
C THR A 65 16.00 30.83 -10.60
N THR A 66 14.78 30.85 -11.15
CA THR A 66 14.34 31.99 -11.94
C THR A 66 14.06 33.15 -10.99
N VAL A 67 15.00 34.09 -10.90
CA VAL A 67 14.77 35.41 -10.31
C VAL A 67 14.03 36.21 -11.36
N TYR A 68 12.75 36.49 -11.12
CA TYR A 68 12.03 37.51 -11.89
C TYR A 68 12.57 38.87 -11.43
N ILE A 69 13.25 39.58 -12.34
CA ILE A 69 13.65 40.99 -12.16
C ILE A 69 12.47 41.87 -12.55
#